data_AF-A0A9X0DKU0-F1
#
_entry.id   AF-A0A9X0DKU0-F1
#
_cell.length_a   1.000
_cell.length_b   1.000
_cell.length_c   1.000
_cell.angle_alpha   90.00
_cell.angle_beta   90.00
_cell.angle_gamma   90.00
#
_symmetry.space_group_name_H-M   'P 1'
#
loop_
_entity.id
_entity.type
_entity.pdbx_description
1 polymer ?
#
loop_
_entity_poly.entity_id
_entity_poly.type
_entity_poly.pdbx_seq_one_letter_code
_entity_poly.pdbx_strand_id
1 'polypeptide(L)' 'MGNDPYLSGKLAAQTVSGIQEAGIIASVKQFIGNEQEYDRNPSDASEQPGVTIPAVSSNIDDKTIHEL' A
#
# COMPACT_ATOMS: atom_id res chain seq x y z
N MET A 1 3.17 11.87 0.82
CA MET A 1 3.28 12.04 -0.64
C MET A 1 1.85 12.10 -1.16
N GLY A 2 1.52 12.91 -2.17
CA GLY A 2 0.13 13.19 -2.57
C GLY A 2 -0.52 12.07 -3.40
N ASN A 3 -1.71 12.33 -3.95
CA ASN A 3 -2.44 11.40 -4.82
C ASN A 3 -1.96 11.38 -6.28
N ASP A 4 -1.09 12.31 -6.68
CA ASP A 4 -0.53 12.39 -8.03
C ASP A 4 0.66 11.42 -8.17
N PRO A 5 0.61 10.42 -9.07
CA PRO A 5 1.68 9.43 -9.22
C PRO A 5 3.01 10.04 -9.66
N TYR A 6 2.97 11.11 -10.46
CA TYR A 6 4.19 11.76 -10.95
C TYR A 6 4.97 12.42 -9.83
N LEU A 7 4.31 13.26 -9.02
CA LEU A 7 4.92 13.94 -7.89
C LEU A 7 5.35 12.94 -6.82
N SER A 8 4.49 11.98 -6.48
CA SER A 8 4.79 10.96 -5.48
C SER A 8 5.97 10.08 -5.91
N GLY A 9 6.04 9.66 -7.18
CA GLY A 9 7.15 8.91 -7.73
C GLY A 9 8.48 9.67 -7.68
N LYS A 10 8.48 10.96 -8.07
CA LYS A 10 9.70 11.79 -7.98
C LYS A 10 10.22 11.93 -6.57
N LEU A 11 9.34 12.24 -5.62
CA LEU A 11 9.73 12.44 -4.23
C LEU A 11 10.14 11.11 -3.55
N ALA A 12 9.48 10.00 -3.88
CA ALA A 12 9.86 8.67 -3.40
C ALA A 12 11.26 8.27 -3.90
N ALA A 13 11.58 8.51 -5.18
CA ALA A 13 12.91 8.24 -5.73
C ALA A 13 14.01 9.02 -5.01
N GLN A 14 13.81 10.33 -4.78
CA GLN A 14 14.78 11.14 -4.03
C GLN A 14 14.95 10.65 -2.58
N THR A 15 13.84 10.24 -1.94
CA THR A 15 13.87 9.71 -0.57
C THR A 15 14.67 8.40 -0.49
N VAL A 16 14.42 7.47 -1.41
CA VAL A 16 15.14 6.19 -1.50
C VAL A 16 16.63 6.43 -1.74
N SER A 17 16.99 7.29 -2.70
CA SER A 17 18.40 7.63 -2.96
C SER A 17 19.10 8.18 -1.72
N GLY A 18 18.50 9.16 -1.02
CA GLY A 18 19.11 9.74 0.18
C GLY A 18 19.29 8.74 1.32
N ILE A 19 18.35 7.82 1.52
CA ILE A 19 18.48 6.74 2.52
C ILE A 19 19.63 5.80 2.13
N GLN A 20 19.71 5.42 0.85
CA GLN A 20 20.74 4.50 0.36
C GLN A 20 22.14 5.13 0.33
N GLU A 21 22.26 6.43 0.05
CA GLU A 21 23.51 7.19 0.15
C GLU A 21 24.07 7.22 1.58
N ALA A 22 23.18 7.21 2.59
CA ALA A 22 23.57 7.09 3.99
C ALA A 22 24.01 5.66 4.39
N GLY A 23 24.06 4.72 3.45
CA GLY A 23 24.45 3.32 3.70
C GLY A 23 23.34 2.47 4.31
N ILE A 24 22.08 2.93 4.26
CA ILE A 24 20.92 2.23 4.84
C ILE A 24 20.04 1.67 3.71
N ILE A 25 19.50 0.46 3.90
CA ILE A 25 18.56 -0.13 2.94
C ILE A 25 17.18 0.51 3.11
N ALA A 26 16.66 1.12 2.04
CA ALA A 26 15.29 1.62 1.99
C ALA A 26 14.29 0.49 1.65
N SER A 27 13.06 0.61 2.16
CA SER A 27 11.93 -0.28 1.80
C SER A 27 10.75 0.57 1.33
N VAL A 28 10.36 0.40 0.07
CA VAL A 28 9.15 1.03 -0.49
C VAL A 28 7.92 0.25 -0.02
N LYS A 29 6.88 0.94 0.46
CA LYS A 29 5.69 0.31 1.03
C LYS A 29 4.47 1.23 1.02
N GLN A 30 3.25 0.69 1.08
CA GLN A 30 2.91 -0.73 0.89
C GLN A 30 2.74 -1.03 -0.61
N PHE A 31 3.20 -2.20 -1.06
CA PHE A 31 2.93 -2.69 -2.41
C PHE A 31 1.84 -3.76 -2.33
N ILE A 32 0.62 -3.57 -2.85
CA ILE A 32 -0.05 -2.37 -3.38
C ILE A 32 -1.54 -2.43 -2.94
N GLY A 33 -2.33 -1.38 -3.16
CA GLY A 33 -3.78 -1.42 -2.97
C GLY A 33 -4.24 -1.30 -1.50
N ASN A 34 -3.41 -0.72 -0.64
CA ASN A 34 -3.70 -0.50 0.78
C ASN A 34 -4.16 0.95 1.02
N GLU A 35 -5.24 1.35 0.35
CA GLU A 35 -5.74 2.74 0.34
C GLU A 35 -6.70 3.07 1.50
N GLN A 36 -7.10 2.06 2.27
CA GLN A 36 -7.97 2.21 3.44
C GLN A 36 -7.48 1.36 4.61
N GLU A 37 -7.70 1.87 5.84
CA GLU A 37 -7.38 1.13 7.07
C GLU A 37 -8.53 0.18 7.47
N TYR A 38 -9.77 0.54 7.10
CA TYR A 38 -10.95 -0.27 7.42
C TYR A 38 -10.85 -1.62 6.73
N ASP A 39 -10.95 -2.70 7.52
CA ASP A 39 -10.78 -4.10 7.10
C ASP A 39 -9.43 -4.41 6.42
N ARG A 40 -8.35 -3.67 6.75
CA ARG A 40 -6.99 -3.98 6.25
C ARG A 40 -6.47 -5.33 6.74
N ASN A 41 -6.85 -5.72 7.95
CA ASN A 41 -6.47 -6.98 8.58
C ASN A 41 -7.69 -7.89 8.70
N PRO A 42 -7.49 -9.22 8.66
CA PRO A 42 -8.54 -10.16 8.99
C PRO A 42 -9.07 -9.91 10.41
N SER A 43 -10.37 -10.16 10.62
CA SER A 43 -11.05 -10.00 11.90
C SER A 43 -12.03 -11.15 12.13
N ASP A 44 -12.48 -11.35 13.36
CA ASP A 44 -13.49 -12.37 13.66
C ASP A 44 -14.91 -11.80 13.49
N ALA A 45 -15.81 -12.61 12.94
CA ALA A 45 -17.21 -12.25 12.79
C ALA A 45 -17.90 -12.17 14.16
N SER A 46 -18.47 -11.00 14.50
CA SER A 46 -19.14 -10.77 15.79
C SER A 46 -20.30 -11.73 16.04
N GLU A 47 -21.01 -12.13 14.98
CA GLU A 47 -22.23 -12.93 15.05
C GLU A 47 -21.99 -14.45 15.01
N GLN A 48 -20.77 -14.88 14.64
CA GLN A 48 -20.47 -16.29 14.36
C GLN A 48 -19.08 -16.68 14.92
N PRO A 49 -19.02 -17.24 16.14
CA PRO A 49 -17.77 -17.69 16.74
C PRO A 49 -17.04 -18.69 15.84
N GLY A 50 -15.75 -18.45 15.59
CA GLY A 50 -14.91 -19.29 14.75
C GLY A 50 -14.99 -19.00 13.25
N VAL A 51 -15.73 -17.97 12.82
CA VAL A 51 -15.73 -17.47 11.45
C VAL A 51 -14.84 -16.22 11.35
N THR A 52 -13.86 -16.26 10.44
CA THR A 52 -12.97 -15.13 10.17
C THR A 52 -13.41 -14.38 8.91
N ILE A 53 -13.45 -13.06 9.00
CA ILE A 53 -13.60 -12.12 7.90
C ILE A 53 -12.20 -11.85 7.32
N PRO A 54 -11.95 -12.10 6.03
CA PRO A 54 -10.65 -11.83 5.41
C PRO A 54 -10.40 -10.32 5.28
N ALA A 55 -9.14 -9.95 5.06
CA ALA A 55 -8.79 -8.58 4.69
C ALA A 55 -9.46 -8.15 3.38
N VAL A 56 -9.67 -6.85 3.22
CA VAL A 56 -10.27 -6.25 2.02
C VAL A 56 -9.50 -6.59 0.75
N SER A 57 -10.23 -6.95 -0.31
CA SER A 57 -9.67 -7.15 -1.66
C SER A 57 -9.78 -5.87 -2.46
N SER A 58 -8.65 -5.28 -2.82
CA SER A 58 -8.58 -4.15 -3.73
C SER A 58 -8.60 -4.64 -5.17
N ASN A 59 -9.76 -4.53 -5.81
CA ASN A 59 -9.97 -4.97 -7.19
C ASN A 59 -9.67 -3.82 -8.16
N ILE A 60 -8.51 -3.87 -8.80
CA ILE A 60 -7.98 -2.79 -9.64
C ILE A 60 -7.76 -3.35 -11.06
N ASP A 61 -8.21 -2.64 -12.09
CA ASP A 61 -7.96 -3.05 -13.48
C ASP A 61 -6.51 -2.79 -13.91
N ASP A 62 -6.11 -3.42 -15.01
CA ASP A 62 -4.73 -3.39 -15.51
C ASP A 62 -4.25 -1.98 -15.83
N LYS A 63 -5.10 -1.15 -16.45
CA LYS A 63 -4.71 0.21 -16.83
C LYS A 63 -4.46 1.06 -15.59
N THR A 64 -5.36 0.96 -14.59
CA THR A 64 -5.19 1.68 -13.33
C THR A 64 -3.95 1.24 -12.55
N ILE A 65 -3.59 -0.05 -12.56
CA ILE A 65 -2.35 -0.52 -11.91
C ILE A 65 -1.08 0.09 -12.54
N HIS A 66 -1.11 0.42 -13.83
CA HIS A 66 0.07 0.91 -14.57
C HIS A 66 0.16 2.43 -14.66
N GLU A 67 -0.98 3.14 -14.63
CA GLU A 67 -1.03 4.58 -14.92
C GLU A 67 -1.39 5.44 -13.69
N LEU A 68 -1.65 4.83 -12.52
CA LEU A 68 -2.05 5.52 -11.28
C LEU A 68 -1.15 5.19 -10.08
#